data_AF-A0A233S6K6-F1
#
_entry.id   AF-A0A233S6K6-F1
#
_cell.length_a   1.000
_cell.length_b   1.000
_cell.length_c   1.000
_cell.angle_alpha   90.00
_cell.angle_beta   90.00
_cell.angle_gamma   90.00
#
_symmetry.space_group_name_H-M   'P 1'
#
loop_
_entity.id
_entity.type
_entity.pdbx_description
1 polymer ?
#
loop_
_entity_poly.entity_id
_entity_poly.type
_entity_poly.pdbx_seq_one_letter_code
_entity_poly.pdbx_strand_id
1 'polypeptide(L)' 'MKLLLDSTRCQGYGLCHEPAPELIELDEWGYARVREHDVPQGGADAAEAAVAACPNSALRLVK' A
#
# COMPACT_ATOMS: atom_id res chain seq x y z
N MET A 1 9.62 10.09 -2.78
CA MET A 1 9.06 8.76 -3.06
C MET A 1 7.62 8.76 -2.62
N LYS A 2 6.72 8.30 -3.49
CA LYS A 2 5.29 8.23 -3.21
C LYS A 2 4.74 6.83 -3.36
N LEU A 3 3.87 6.43 -2.44
CA LEU A 3 3.08 5.20 -2.53
C LEU A 3 1.75 5.53 -3.22
N LEU A 4 1.48 4.87 -4.33
CA LEU A 4 0.27 5.05 -5.11
C LEU A 4 -0.54 3.75 -5.15
N LEU A 5 -1.86 3.88 -5.03
CA LEU A 5 -2.81 2.80 -5.18
C LEU A 5 -3.64 2.99 -6.45
N ASP A 6 -3.72 1.95 -7.26
CA ASP A 6 -4.72 1.79 -8.31
C ASP A 6 -5.92 1.02 -7.74
N SER A 7 -6.98 1.76 -7.39
CA SER A 7 -8.20 1.18 -6.83
C SER A 7 -8.94 0.27 -7.79
N THR A 8 -8.74 0.41 -9.11
CA THR A 8 -9.37 -0.46 -10.12
C THR A 8 -8.76 -1.85 -10.16
N ARG A 9 -7.56 -2.02 -9.58
CA ARG A 9 -6.84 -3.30 -9.49
C ARG A 9 -6.88 -3.90 -8.08
N CYS A 10 -7.32 -3.12 -7.08
CA CYS A 10 -7.40 -3.60 -5.71
C CYS A 10 -8.57 -4.57 -5.59
N GLN A 11 -8.29 -5.81 -5.15
CA GLN A 11 -9.32 -6.84 -4.99
C GLN A 11 -9.61 -7.18 -3.52
N GLY A 12 -9.21 -6.32 -2.57
CA GLY A 12 -9.56 -6.50 -1.15
C GLY A 12 -8.76 -7.56 -0.38
N TYR A 13 -7.56 -7.95 -0.83
CA TYR A 13 -6.78 -9.03 -0.18
C TYR A 13 -6.24 -8.68 1.22
N GLY A 14 -6.10 -7.39 1.55
CA GLY A 14 -5.58 -6.93 2.85
C GLY A 14 -4.09 -7.16 3.14
N LEU A 15 -3.37 -7.94 2.33
CA LEU A 15 -1.97 -8.33 2.58
C LEU A 15 -0.97 -7.17 2.64
N CYS A 16 -1.27 -6.06 1.98
CA CYS A 16 -0.41 -4.89 1.98
C CYS A 16 -0.42 -4.12 3.31
N HIS A 17 -1.42 -4.33 4.18
CA HIS A 17 -1.55 -3.57 5.42
C HIS A 17 -0.54 -4.01 6.49
N GLU A 18 -0.30 -5.32 6.65
CA GLU A 18 0.64 -5.85 7.65
C GLU A 18 2.05 -5.24 7.57
N PRO A 19 2.69 -5.12 6.38
CA PRO A 19 4.02 -4.52 6.29
C PRO A 19 4.04 -3.00 6.44
N ALA A 20 2.92 -2.30 6.22
CA ALA A 20 2.86 -0.84 6.20
C ALA A 20 1.56 -0.27 6.80
N PRO A 21 1.23 -0.57 8.06
CA PRO A 21 -0.03 -0.14 8.68
C PRO A 21 -0.13 1.39 8.84
N GLU A 22 1.02 2.06 8.92
CA GLU A 22 1.15 3.53 8.98
C GLU A 22 0.92 4.20 7.61
N LEU A 23 1.04 3.47 6.51
CA LEU A 23 0.86 4.01 5.15
C LEU A 23 -0.45 3.59 4.51
N ILE A 24 -0.99 2.44 4.93
CA ILE A 24 -2.15 1.80 4.31
C ILE A 24 -3.23 1.57 5.35
N GLU A 25 -4.45 1.97 5.03
CA GLU A 25 -5.67 1.54 5.71
C GLU A 25 -6.39 0.49 4.89
N LEU A 26 -7.15 -0.36 5.56
CA LEU A 26 -8.15 -1.21 4.94
C LEU A 26 -9.53 -0.72 5.36
N ASP A 27 -10.48 -0.71 4.43
CA ASP A 27 -11.88 -0.57 4.78
C ASP A 27 -12.47 -1.88 5.33
N GLU A 28 -13.77 -1.86 5.66
CA GLU A 28 -14.49 -3.02 6.20
C GLU A 28 -14.56 -4.22 5.24
N TRP A 29 -14.26 -4.02 3.95
CA TRP A 29 -14.23 -5.06 2.92
C TRP A 29 -12.80 -5.46 2.52
N GLY A 30 -11.77 -4.92 3.19
CA GLY A 30 -10.37 -5.24 2.94
C GLY A 30 -9.73 -4.46 1.78
N TYR A 31 -10.44 -3.49 1.18
CA TYR A 31 -9.86 -2.65 0.13
C TYR A 31 -8.90 -1.64 0.74
N ALA A 32 -7.76 -1.49 0.08
CA ALA A 32 -6.72 -0.59 0.56
C ALA A 32 -7.09 0.87 0.31
N ARG A 33 -6.61 1.75 1.19
CA ARG A 33 -6.51 3.20 1.02
C ARG A 33 -5.13 3.64 1.47
N VAL A 34 -4.48 4.51 0.70
CA VAL A 34 -3.19 5.11 1.10
C VAL A 34 -3.48 6.29 2.02
N ARG A 35 -2.98 6.24 3.26
CA ARG A 35 -3.10 7.32 4.27
C ARG A 35 -2.30 8.54 3.83
N GLU A 36 -1.02 8.31 3.57
CA GLU A 36 -0.05 9.31 3.15
C GLU A 36 0.59 8.89 1.84
N HIS A 37 0.53 9.78 0.85
CA HIS A 37 1.12 9.50 -0.44
C HIS A 37 2.64 9.60 -0.38
N ASP A 38 3.18 10.51 0.42
CA ASP A 38 4.62 10.65 0.60
C ASP A 38 5.12 9.65 1.64
N VAL A 39 6.10 8.84 1.26
CA VAL A 39 6.69 7.85 2.17
C VAL A 39 7.70 8.55 3.09
N PRO A 40 7.53 8.50 4.43
CA PRO A 40 8.40 9.19 5.37
C PRO A 40 9.80 8.59 5.36
N GLN A 41 10.77 9.35 5.86
CA GLN A 41 12.14 8.89 6.01
C GLN A 41 12.20 7.68 6.95
N GLY A 42 12.70 6.54 6.44
CA GLY A 42 12.70 5.25 7.14
C GLY A 42 11.51 4.34 6.83
N GLY A 43 10.49 4.82 6.09
CA GLY A 43 9.33 4.02 5.67
C GLY A 43 9.50 3.28 4.34
N ALA A 44 10.68 3.34 3.72
CA ALA A 44 10.92 2.78 2.39
C ALA A 44 10.73 1.26 2.37
N ASP A 45 11.36 0.54 3.30
CA ASP A 45 11.29 -0.93 3.37
C ASP A 45 9.85 -1.43 3.60
N ALA A 46 9.11 -0.75 4.47
CA ALA A 46 7.69 -1.03 4.72
C ALA A 46 6.84 -0.83 3.45
N ALA A 47 7.06 0.29 2.75
CA ALA A 47 6.33 0.59 1.52
C ALA A 47 6.67 -0.39 0.39
N GLU A 48 7.93 -0.81 0.26
CA GLU A 48 8.37 -1.83 -0.69
C GLU A 48 7.75 -3.19 -0.38
N ALA A 49 7.75 -3.60 0.89
CA ALA A 49 7.10 -4.83 1.33
C ALA A 49 5.59 -4.83 1.06
N ALA A 50 4.92 -3.69 1.27
CA ALA A 50 3.49 -3.54 0.95
C ALA A 50 3.20 -3.67 -0.55
N VAL A 51 4.06 -3.11 -1.41
CA VAL A 51 3.96 -3.29 -2.87
C VAL A 51 4.15 -4.75 -3.25
N ALA A 52 5.17 -5.42 -2.69
CA ALA A 52 5.47 -6.82 -2.97
C ALA A 52 4.37 -7.78 -2.48
N ALA A 53 3.68 -7.44 -1.39
CA ALA A 53 2.60 -8.24 -0.83
C ALA A 53 1.32 -8.22 -1.69
N CYS A 54 1.17 -7.27 -2.62
CA CYS A 54 -0.06 -7.13 -3.41
C CYS A 54 -0.11 -8.13 -4.59
N PRO A 55 -1.01 -9.14 -4.57
CA PRO A 55 -1.04 -10.18 -5.61
C PRO A 55 -1.41 -9.67 -7.01
N ASN A 56 -2.13 -8.54 -7.08
CA ASN A 56 -2.60 -7.96 -8.34
C ASN A 56 -1.82 -6.69 -8.74
N SER A 57 -0.72 -6.40 -8.05
CA SER A 57 0.13 -5.20 -8.24
C SER A 57 -0.66 -3.89 -8.32
N ALA A 58 -1.63 -3.72 -7.41
CA ALA A 58 -2.41 -2.50 -7.28
C ALA A 58 -1.61 -1.34 -6.65
N LEU A 59 -0.55 -1.64 -5.92
CA LEU A 59 0.33 -0.66 -5.30
C LEU A 59 1.61 -0.46 -6.12
N ARG A 60 2.14 0.77 -6.13
CA ARG A 60 3.45 1.09 -6.71
C ARG A 60 4.15 2.23 -5.99
N LEU A 61 5.48 2.22 -6.04
CA LEU A 61 6.33 3.33 -5.63
C LEU A 61 6.74 4.16 -6.84
N VAL A 62 6.67 5.48 -6.71
CA VAL A 62 7.19 6.45 -7.69
C VAL A 62 8.16 7.41 -7.00
N LYS A 63 9.14 7.95 -7.73
CA LYS A 63 10.12 8.89 -7.16
C LYS A 63 9.47 10.21 -6.79
#